data_AF-A0AAD5I8C0-F1
#
_entry.id   AF-A0AAD5I8C0-F1
#
_cell.length_a   1.000
_cell.length_b   1.000
_cell.length_c   1.000
_cell.angle_alpha   90.00
_cell.angle_beta   90.00
_cell.angle_gamma   90.00
#
_symmetry.space_group_name_H-M   'P 1'
#
loop_
_entity.id
_entity.type
_entity.pdbx_description
1 polymer ?
#
loop_
_entity_poly.entity_id
_entity_poly.type
_entity_poly.pdbx_seq_one_letter_code
_entity_poly.pdbx_strand_id
1 'polypeptide(L)'
;MPAFTKGLVKQLAMDQKRIKGLGVENVLVSSLQPLGCLPALIAQNSNQKCIPFFNSTAQFHNLLLKHAVNKLNTDTNHNSAGRFIILDIYESFKSELNKNHFKGKLKVKNPLKPCCVGLDGHSCGDVARKE
;
A
#
# COMPACT_ATOMS: atom_id res chain seq x y z
N MET A 1 9.00 -13.30 -8.95
CA MET A 1 8.17 -12.77 -7.85
C MET A 1 6.82 -13.44 -7.60
N PRO A 2 6.12 -14.10 -8.56
CA PRO A 2 4.76 -14.61 -8.31
C PRO A 2 4.60 -15.59 -7.13
N ALA A 3 5.56 -16.51 -6.94
CA ALA A 3 5.52 -17.48 -5.85
C ALA A 3 5.61 -16.79 -4.47
N PHE A 4 6.53 -15.83 -4.34
CA PHE A 4 6.67 -15.01 -3.13
C PHE A 4 5.37 -14.25 -2.83
N THR A 5 4.78 -13.56 -3.81
CA THR A 5 3.54 -12.79 -3.60
C THR A 5 2.39 -13.69 -3.14
N LYS A 6 2.24 -14.88 -3.74
CA LYS A 6 1.23 -15.86 -3.31
C LYS A 6 1.46 -16.33 -1.87
N GLY A 7 2.70 -16.64 -1.52
CA GLY A 7 3.07 -17.03 -0.15
C GLY A 7 2.79 -15.93 0.86
N LEU A 8 3.16 -14.69 0.53
CA LEU A 8 2.92 -13.50 1.36
C LEU A 8 1.43 -13.27 1.60
N VAL A 9 0.60 -13.29 0.56
CA VAL A 9 -0.85 -13.09 0.70
C VAL A 9 -1.48 -14.22 1.51
N LYS A 10 -1.01 -15.47 1.34
CA LYS A 10 -1.45 -16.60 2.15
C LYS A 10 -1.15 -16.38 3.63
N GLN A 11 0.06 -15.94 3.97
CA GLN A 11 0.44 -15.63 5.35
C GLN A 11 -0.41 -14.48 5.92
N LEU A 12 -0.57 -13.40 5.15
CA LEU A 12 -1.37 -12.25 5.54
C LEU A 12 -2.84 -12.62 5.83
N ALA A 13 -3.42 -13.58 5.10
CA ALA A 13 -4.76 -14.09 5.38
C ALA A 13 -4.84 -14.91 6.68
N MET A 14 -3.80 -15.69 7.00
CA MET A 14 -3.71 -16.41 8.27
C MET A 14 -3.57 -15.46 9.46
N ASP A 15 -2.77 -14.41 9.31
CA ASP A 15 -2.57 -13.39 10.34
C ASP A 15 -3.87 -12.61 10.62
N GLN A 16 -4.62 -12.25 9.58
CA GLN A 16 -5.96 -11.66 9.70
C GLN A 16 -6.93 -12.56 10.47
N LYS A 17 -6.96 -13.86 10.14
CA LYS A 17 -7.80 -14.84 10.86
C LYS A 17 -7.40 -14.92 12.34
N ARG A 18 -6.10 -14.89 12.64
CA ARG A 18 -5.58 -14.88 14.01
C ARG A 18 -6.01 -13.61 14.76
N ILE A 19 -5.89 -12.43 14.15
CA ILE A 19 -6.32 -11.15 14.75
C ILE A 19 -7.81 -11.20 15.13
N LYS A 20 -8.66 -11.72 14.25
CA LYS A 20 -10.10 -11.90 14.54
C LYS A 20 -10.33 -12.90 15.68
N GLY A 21 -9.53 -13.98 15.74
CA GLY A 21 -9.55 -14.95 16.83
C GLY A 21 -9.17 -14.38 18.21
N LEU A 22 -8.53 -13.20 18.26
CA LEU A 22 -8.25 -12.45 19.49
C LEU A 22 -9.43 -11.56 19.93
N GLY A 23 -10.57 -11.61 19.25
CA GLY A 23 -11.76 -10.82 19.57
C GLY A 23 -11.87 -9.50 18.80
N VAL A 24 -10.98 -9.22 17.85
CA VAL A 24 -11.13 -8.06 16.96
C VAL A 24 -12.29 -8.29 16.00
N GLU A 25 -13.32 -7.45 16.09
CA GLU A 25 -14.49 -7.59 15.24
C GLU A 25 -14.19 -7.20 13.79
N ASN A 26 -13.71 -5.98 13.56
CA ASN A 26 -13.48 -5.45 12.21
C ASN A 26 -11.99 -5.28 11.95
N VAL A 27 -11.51 -5.87 10.86
CA VAL A 27 -10.11 -5.79 10.45
C VAL A 27 -10.02 -5.05 9.13
N LEU A 28 -9.45 -3.85 9.16
CA LEU A 28 -9.13 -3.07 7.97
C LEU A 28 -7.75 -3.48 7.44
N VAL A 29 -7.67 -3.77 6.14
CA VAL A 29 -6.45 -4.23 5.48
C VAL A 29 -6.15 -3.32 4.30
N SER A 30 -5.01 -2.65 4.32
CA SER A 30 -4.57 -1.83 3.20
C SER A 30 -4.15 -2.69 2.01
N SER A 31 -4.57 -2.31 0.80
CA SER A 31 -3.90 -2.74 -0.42
C SER A 31 -2.47 -2.16 -0.47
N LEU A 32 -1.61 -2.64 -1.37
CA LEU A 32 -0.35 -1.96 -1.67
C LEU A 32 -0.64 -0.72 -2.51
N GLN A 33 0.04 0.37 -2.16
CA GLN A 33 0.13 1.56 -2.99
C GLN A 33 0.83 1.26 -4.34
N PRO A 34 0.81 2.19 -5.31
CA PRO A 34 1.57 2.05 -6.55
C PRO A 34 3.07 2.03 -6.26
N LEU A 35 3.64 0.85 -6.04
CA LEU A 35 5.02 0.69 -5.60
C LEU A 35 6.00 1.41 -6.53
N GLY A 36 5.76 1.35 -7.83
CA GLY A 36 6.58 2.01 -8.83
C GLY A 36 6.58 3.53 -8.75
N CYS A 37 5.71 4.15 -7.95
CA CYS A 37 5.69 5.58 -7.69
C CYS A 37 6.34 5.97 -6.35
N LEU A 38 6.88 5.01 -5.60
CA LEU A 38 7.54 5.30 -4.32
C LEU A 38 8.81 6.16 -4.55
N PRO A 39 9.01 7.25 -3.78
CA PRO A 39 10.16 8.14 -3.96
C PRO A 39 11.51 7.42 -4.01
N ALA A 40 11.72 6.43 -3.14
CA ALA A 40 12.97 5.65 -3.10
C ALA A 40 13.26 4.91 -4.43
N LEU A 41 12.23 4.49 -5.16
CA LEU A 41 12.39 3.79 -6.44
C LEU A 41 12.56 4.75 -7.62
N ILE A 42 11.84 5.88 -7.62
CA ILE A 42 11.85 6.84 -8.73
C ILE A 42 12.92 7.93 -8.60
N ALA A 43 13.62 8.02 -7.45
CA ALA A 43 14.76 8.93 -7.28
C ALA A 43 15.82 8.73 -8.38
N GLN A 44 16.06 7.48 -8.78
CA GLN A 44 17.00 7.12 -9.85
C GLN A 44 16.60 7.65 -11.23
N ASN A 45 15.32 7.95 -11.45
CA ASN A 45 14.80 8.52 -12.70
C ASN A 45 14.45 10.01 -12.57
N SER A 46 15.05 10.70 -11.60
CA SER A 46 14.80 12.12 -11.31
C SER A 46 13.33 12.42 -10.97
N ASN A 47 12.62 11.46 -10.36
CA ASN A 47 11.22 11.59 -9.97
C ASN A 47 10.30 11.97 -11.14
N GLN A 48 10.58 11.46 -12.33
CA GLN A 48 9.85 11.81 -13.56
C GLN A 48 8.67 10.90 -13.84
N LYS A 49 8.82 9.59 -13.57
CA LYS A 49 7.81 8.59 -13.94
C LYS A 49 7.79 7.42 -12.97
N CYS A 50 6.60 6.85 -12.79
CA CYS A 50 6.48 5.59 -12.07
C CYS A 50 7.06 4.43 -12.88
N ILE A 51 7.62 3.43 -12.19
CA ILE A 51 8.18 2.23 -12.81
C ILE A 51 7.08 1.18 -13.01
N PRO A 52 6.72 0.81 -14.25
CA PRO A 52 5.57 -0.08 -14.52
C PRO A 52 5.69 -1.46 -13.87
N PHE A 53 6.88 -2.05 -13.88
CA PHE A 53 7.13 -3.38 -13.31
C PHE A 53 6.70 -3.50 -11.83
N PHE A 54 7.05 -2.51 -11.01
CA PHE A 54 6.68 -2.51 -9.59
C PHE A 54 5.18 -2.26 -9.38
N ASN A 55 4.55 -1.43 -10.23
CA ASN A 55 3.10 -1.23 -10.21
C ASN A 55 2.35 -2.52 -10.59
N SER A 56 2.78 -3.25 -11.62
CA SER A 56 2.20 -4.55 -11.97
C SER A 56 2.32 -5.56 -10.82
N THR A 57 3.45 -5.54 -10.09
CA THR A 57 3.65 -6.39 -8.91
C THR A 57 2.67 -6.03 -7.78
N ALA A 58 2.47 -4.74 -7.52
CA ALA A 58 1.50 -4.26 -6.54
C ALA A 58 0.06 -4.66 -6.93
N GLN A 59 -0.32 -4.49 -8.19
CA GLN A 59 -1.62 -4.90 -8.71
C GLN A 59 -1.87 -6.40 -8.56
N PHE A 60 -0.86 -7.23 -8.86
CA PHE A 60 -0.95 -8.67 -8.68
C PHE A 60 -1.15 -9.07 -7.21
N HIS A 61 -0.40 -8.44 -6.29
CA HIS A 61 -0.62 -8.60 -4.85
C HIS A 61 -2.06 -8.21 -4.45
N ASN A 62 -2.52 -7.02 -4.87
CA ASN A 62 -3.82 -6.47 -4.50
C ASN A 62 -4.98 -7.35 -4.99
N LEU A 63 -4.85 -7.92 -6.19
CA LEU A 63 -5.81 -8.88 -6.72
C LEU A 63 -5.91 -10.14 -5.84
N LEU A 64 -4.77 -10.72 -5.48
CA LEU A 64 -4.72 -11.91 -4.62
C LEU A 64 -5.24 -11.60 -3.21
N LEU A 65 -4.89 -10.44 -2.65
CA LEU A 65 -5.37 -9.98 -1.35
C LEU A 65 -6.90 -9.85 -1.34
N LYS A 66 -7.48 -9.26 -2.40
CA LYS A 66 -8.93 -9.16 -2.57
C LYS A 66 -9.61 -10.52 -2.58
N HIS A 67 -9.05 -11.49 -3.30
CA HIS A 67 -9.58 -12.85 -3.30
C HIS A 67 -9.47 -13.52 -1.93
N ALA A 68 -8.35 -13.34 -1.22
CA ALA A 68 -8.14 -13.91 0.10
C ALA A 68 -9.11 -13.33 1.15
N VAL A 69 -9.30 -12.00 1.16
CA VAL A 69 -10.25 -11.31 2.06
C VAL A 69 -11.69 -11.72 1.77
N ASN A 70 -12.08 -11.79 0.48
CA ASN A 70 -13.41 -12.26 0.11
C ASN A 70 -13.65 -13.69 0.60
N LYS A 71 -12.67 -14.57 0.45
CA LYS A 71 -12.74 -15.94 0.97
C LYS A 71 -12.89 -15.96 2.49
N LEU A 72 -12.10 -15.18 3.22
CA LEU A 72 -12.22 -15.07 4.69
C LEU A 72 -13.61 -14.62 5.13
N ASN A 73 -14.20 -13.64 4.44
CA ASN A 73 -15.57 -13.17 4.72
C ASN A 73 -16.63 -14.24 4.42
N THR A 74 -16.46 -15.04 3.36
CA THR A 74 -17.36 -16.17 3.06
C THR A 74 -17.23 -17.28 4.11
N ASP A 75 -16.00 -17.67 4.46
CA ASP A 75 -15.71 -18.78 5.38
C ASP A 75 -16.12 -18.46 6.84
N THR A 76 -16.29 -17.19 7.22
CA THR A 76 -16.64 -16.77 8.59
C THR A 76 -18.13 -16.51 8.82
N ASN A 77 -19.00 -16.72 7.83
CA ASN A 77 -20.44 -16.49 7.98
C ASN A 77 -21.14 -17.63 8.76
N HIS A 78 -21.53 -17.33 10.01
CA HIS A 78 -22.92 -17.43 10.47
C HIS A 78 -23.17 -16.80 11.85
N ASN A 79 -22.14 -16.60 12.71
CA ASN A 79 -22.36 -16.14 14.11
C ASN A 79 -21.38 -15.06 14.63
N SER A 80 -20.51 -14.49 13.79
CA SER A 80 -19.55 -13.47 14.23
C SER A 80 -19.78 -12.13 13.51
N ALA A 81 -20.17 -11.09 14.25
CA ALA A 81 -20.57 -9.77 13.73
C ALA A 81 -19.48 -9.01 12.96
N GLY A 82 -18.23 -9.45 13.07
CA GLY A 82 -17.06 -8.80 12.51
C GLY A 82 -16.79 -9.06 11.02
N ARG A 83 -16.16 -8.11 10.31
CA ARG A 83 -15.81 -8.24 8.88
C ARG A 83 -14.35 -7.88 8.56
N PHE A 84 -13.84 -8.45 7.48
CA PHE A 84 -12.58 -8.02 6.86
C PHE A 84 -12.86 -7.00 5.76
N ILE A 85 -12.19 -5.84 5.80
CA ILE A 85 -12.45 -4.70 4.90
C ILE A 85 -11.14 -4.34 4.19
N ILE A 86 -11.19 -4.13 2.88
CA ILE A 86 -10.03 -3.63 2.12
C ILE A 86 -10.07 -2.11 2.06
N LEU A 87 -8.98 -1.47 2.49
CA LEU A 87 -8.68 -0.07 2.20
C LEU A 87 -7.88 0.01 0.91
N ASP A 88 -8.52 0.44 -0.18
CA ASP A 88 -7.87 0.55 -1.48
C ASP A 88 -7.03 1.83 -1.61
N ILE A 89 -5.82 1.78 -1.06
CA ILE A 89 -4.88 2.89 -1.18
C ILE A 89 -4.25 2.97 -2.58
N TYR A 90 -4.25 1.88 -3.36
CA TYR A 90 -3.69 1.88 -4.72
C TYR A 90 -4.40 2.91 -5.62
N GLU A 91 -5.72 2.77 -5.75
CA GLU A 91 -6.50 3.70 -6.59
C GLU A 91 -6.58 5.10 -5.97
N SER A 92 -6.57 5.20 -4.64
CA SER A 92 -6.49 6.49 -3.95
C SER A 92 -5.23 7.28 -4.34
N PHE A 93 -4.05 6.67 -4.24
CA PHE A 93 -2.79 7.30 -4.65
C PHE A 93 -2.72 7.52 -6.16
N LYS A 94 -3.12 6.52 -6.97
CA LYS A 94 -3.10 6.63 -8.44
C LYS A 94 -3.99 7.76 -8.94
N SER A 95 -5.19 7.93 -8.37
CA SER A 95 -6.10 9.02 -8.70
C SER A 95 -5.46 10.38 -8.42
N GLU A 96 -4.81 10.54 -7.27
CA GLU A 96 -4.19 11.82 -6.91
C GLU A 96 -2.92 12.11 -7.72
N LEU A 97 -2.08 11.11 -7.97
CA LEU A 97 -0.86 11.26 -8.77
C LEU A 97 -1.15 11.54 -10.25
N ASN A 98 -2.28 11.07 -10.77
CA ASN A 98 -2.70 11.31 -12.17
C ASN A 98 -3.39 12.66 -12.36
N LYS A 99 -3.82 13.34 -11.29
CA LYS A 99 -4.37 14.68 -11.40
C LYS A 99 -3.21 15.65 -11.66
N ASN A 100 -3.14 16.19 -12.87
CA ASN A 100 -2.33 17.39 -13.18
C ASN A 100 -2.79 18.64 -12.40
N HIS A 101 -3.83 18.51 -11.57
CA HIS A 101 -4.37 19.56 -10.73
C HIS A 101 -4.78 19.00 -9.38
N PHE A 102 -3.92 19.13 -8.38
CA PHE A 102 -4.39 19.19 -7.00
C PHE A 102 -5.40 20.35 -6.93
N LYS A 103 -6.70 20.04 -6.90
CA LYS A 103 -7.76 21.05 -6.75
C LYS A 103 -7.75 21.50 -5.29
N GLY A 104 -6.90 22.48 -4.98
CA GLY A 104 -6.73 23.09 -3.66
C GLY A 104 -5.73 24.25 -3.70
N LYS A 105 -5.52 24.94 -2.57
CA LYS A 105 -4.56 26.05 -2.45
C LYS A 105 -3.09 25.63 -2.65
N LEU A 106 -2.80 24.32 -2.60
CA LEU A 106 -1.47 23.75 -2.77
C LEU A 106 -1.23 23.40 -4.24
N LYS A 107 -0.59 24.32 -4.99
CA LYS A 107 -0.11 24.05 -6.35
C LYS A 107 1.11 23.12 -6.30
N VAL A 108 0.89 21.81 -6.28
CA VAL A 108 1.98 20.84 -6.42
C VAL A 108 2.41 20.82 -7.90
N LYS A 109 3.62 21.29 -8.19
CA LYS A 109 4.16 21.35 -9.56
C LYS A 109 4.50 19.97 -10.13
N ASN A 110 4.99 19.06 -9.29
CA ASN A 110 5.28 17.68 -9.66
C ASN A 110 4.79 16.73 -8.54
N PRO A 111 3.71 15.95 -8.75
CA PRO A 111 3.17 15.01 -7.76
C PRO A 111 4.16 13.89 -7.37
N LEU A 112 5.14 13.60 -8.24
CA LEU A 112 6.15 12.57 -8.01
C LEU A 112 7.37 13.09 -7.27
N LYS A 113 7.51 14.40 -7.10
CA LYS A 113 8.62 14.98 -6.35
C LYS A 113 8.38 14.74 -4.85
N PRO A 114 9.30 14.07 -4.14
CA PRO A 114 9.16 13.90 -2.70
C PRO A 114 9.23 15.23 -1.96
N CYS A 115 8.46 15.36 -0.88
CA CYS A 115 8.53 16.50 0.04
C CYS A 115 9.81 16.49 0.88
N CYS A 116 10.41 15.31 1.07
CA CYS A 116 11.52 15.08 1.97
C CYS A 116 12.55 14.18 1.27
N VAL A 117 13.81 14.59 1.30
CA VAL A 117 14.94 13.88 0.72
C VAL A 117 16.01 13.77 1.79
N GLY A 118 16.59 12.59 1.93
CA GLY A 118 17.73 12.39 2.81
C GLY A 118 18.98 13.10 2.30
N LEU A 119 19.77 13.68 3.21
CA LEU A 119 21.06 14.31 2.92
C LEU A 119 22.18 13.44 3.48
N ASP A 120 23.35 13.42 2.83
CA ASP A 120 24.58 12.84 3.38
C ASP A 120 24.46 11.40 3.93
N GLY A 121 23.73 10.54 3.22
CA GLY A 121 23.52 9.13 3.60
C GLY A 121 22.39 8.89 4.59
N HIS A 122 21.72 9.95 5.04
CA HIS A 122 20.51 9.86 5.87
C HIS A 122 19.26 9.60 5.04
N SER A 123 18.22 9.10 5.68
CA SER A 123 16.88 8.93 5.09
C SER A 123 15.88 9.92 5.67
N CYS A 124 14.78 10.15 4.94
CA CYS A 124 13.68 10.91 5.49
C CYS A 124 13.12 10.20 6.73
N GLY A 125 13.10 10.89 7.88
CA GLY A 125 12.65 10.33 9.15
C GLY A 125 13.79 9.94 10.10
N ASP A 126 15.05 10.08 9.70
CA ASP A 126 16.18 10.00 10.62
C ASP A 126 16.04 11.13 11.66
N VAL A 127 15.84 10.78 12.93
CA VAL A 127 15.88 11.73 14.04
C VAL A 127 17.32 12.13 14.28
N ALA A 128 17.60 13.43 14.29
CA ALA A 128 18.89 13.94 14.76
C ALA A 128 19.17 13.33 16.14
N ARG A 129 20.32 12.67 16.31
CA ARG A 129 20.73 12.24 17.65
C ARG A 129 20.81 13.50 18.50
N LYS A 130 20.03 13.55 19.57
CA LYS A 130 20.27 14.54 20.63
C LYS A 130 21.64 14.19 21.22
N GLU A 131 22.62 15.06 21.01
CA GLU A 131 23.81 15.14 21.85
C GLU A 131 23.42 15.59 23.26
#